data_AF-A0A9D7ST19-F1
#
_entry.id   AF-A0A9D7ST19-F1
#
_cell.length_a   1.000
_cell.length_b   1.000
_cell.length_c   1.000
_cell.angle_alpha   90.00
_cell.angle_beta   90.00
_cell.angle_gamma   90.00
#
_symmetry.space_group_name_H-M   'P 1'
#
loop_
_entity.id
_entity.type
_entity.pdbx_description
1 polymer ?
#
loop_
_entity_poly.entity_id
_entity_poly.type
_entity_poly.pdbx_seq_one_letter_code
_entity_poly.pdbx_strand_id
1 'polypeptide(L)'
;MTKKRLIRNLLYFFSFYFGILVIGILVYFTDRTEKGTYYGLFKDVFPIIMTFPIAYLGFCFQRRSNFQISLRLLWANIIHAVNMAILYTEHRVEPQKEYLKVLLLLSKSIDEVRGVYYNIHQTKTEKGLYPFESLKSIYKIIDELGSHDLNADELKAANLKIKEHWQTIRKTFLAEFDRSEPTFMDTVEN
;
A
#
# COMPACT_ATOMS: atom_id res chain seq x y z
N MET A 1 5.95 -4.96 0.20
CA MET A 1 6.62 -5.60 -0.95
C MET A 1 5.81 -5.27 -2.20
N THR A 2 6.43 -4.68 -3.22
CA THR A 2 5.73 -4.26 -4.45
C THR A 2 5.27 -5.47 -5.27
N LYS A 3 4.14 -5.35 -5.99
CA LYS A 3 3.61 -6.39 -6.90
C LYS A 3 4.67 -6.93 -7.86
N LYS A 4 5.45 -6.05 -8.50
CA LYS A 4 6.54 -6.43 -9.42
C LYS A 4 7.58 -7.36 -8.77
N ARG A 5 7.89 -7.14 -7.48
CA ARG A 5 8.82 -7.97 -6.71
C ARG A 5 8.21 -9.33 -6.35
N LEU A 6 6.89 -9.40 -6.10
CA LEU A 6 6.20 -10.67 -5.87
C LEU A 6 6.15 -11.52 -7.13
N ILE A 7 5.78 -10.93 -8.27
CA ILE A 7 5.77 -11.62 -9.56
C ILE A 7 7.17 -12.13 -9.90
N ARG A 8 8.21 -11.31 -9.72
CA ARG A 8 9.60 -11.75 -9.94
C ARG A 8 10.00 -12.91 -9.03
N ASN A 9 9.65 -12.85 -7.74
CA ASN A 9 9.91 -13.95 -6.81
C ASN A 9 9.15 -15.23 -7.21
N LEU A 10 7.91 -15.11 -7.67
CA LEU A 10 7.14 -16.23 -8.21
C LEU A 10 7.80 -16.84 -9.45
N LEU A 11 8.29 -16.02 -10.37
CA LEU A 11 8.99 -16.49 -11.57
C LEU A 11 10.28 -17.25 -11.20
N TYR A 12 11.06 -16.75 -10.24
CA TYR A 12 12.24 -17.47 -9.74
C TYR A 12 11.87 -18.81 -9.11
N PHE A 13 10.79 -18.84 -8.33
CA PHE A 13 10.28 -20.06 -7.71
C PHE A 13 9.84 -21.10 -8.75
N PHE A 14 9.07 -20.69 -9.76
CA PHE A 14 8.67 -21.58 -10.85
C PHE A 14 9.86 -22.07 -11.66
N SER A 15 10.83 -21.19 -11.95
CA SER A 15 12.06 -21.58 -12.66
C SER A 15 12.89 -22.59 -11.86
N PHE A 16 12.99 -22.39 -10.54
CA PHE A 16 13.67 -23.30 -9.63
C PHE A 16 13.03 -24.68 -9.61
N TYR A 17 11.70 -24.76 -9.51
CA TYR A 17 11.00 -26.04 -9.57
C TYR A 17 11.05 -26.72 -10.92
N PHE A 18 10.97 -25.95 -11.99
CA PHE A 18 11.16 -26.49 -13.33
C PHE A 18 12.55 -27.14 -13.44
N GLY A 19 13.59 -26.48 -12.93
CA GLY A 19 14.96 -27.04 -12.86
C GLY A 19 15.03 -28.33 -12.05
N ILE A 20 14.44 -28.38 -10.86
CA ILE A 20 14.41 -29.60 -10.02
C ILE A 20 13.68 -30.74 -10.73
N LEU A 21 12.57 -30.44 -11.39
CA LEU A 21 11.79 -31.43 -12.12
C LEU A 21 12.62 -32.01 -13.27
N VAL A 22 13.29 -31.16 -14.06
CA VAL A 22 14.20 -31.60 -15.12
C VAL A 22 15.34 -32.46 -14.57
N ILE A 23 15.96 -32.05 -13.45
CA ILE A 23 17.00 -32.85 -12.78
C ILE A 23 16.44 -34.21 -12.34
N GLY A 24 15.25 -34.24 -11.74
CA GLY A 24 14.59 -35.48 -11.32
C GLY A 24 14.32 -36.43 -12.50
N ILE A 25 13.86 -35.89 -13.63
CA ILE A 25 13.69 -36.66 -14.88
C ILE A 25 15.04 -37.18 -15.39
N LEU A 26 16.07 -36.34 -15.43
CA LEU A 26 17.40 -36.75 -15.89
C LEU A 26 18.01 -37.84 -15.01
N VAL A 27 17.90 -37.71 -13.68
CA VAL A 27 18.35 -38.72 -12.73
C VAL A 27 17.59 -40.03 -12.94
N TYR A 28 16.26 -39.97 -13.14
CA TYR A 28 15.46 -41.15 -13.44
C TYR A 28 15.91 -41.89 -14.70
N PHE A 29 16.24 -41.18 -15.79
CA PHE A 29 16.70 -41.81 -17.03
C PHE A 29 18.18 -42.26 -17.00
N THR A 30 19.02 -41.60 -16.21
CA THR A 30 20.46 -41.88 -16.14
C THR A 30 20.78 -43.01 -15.15
N ASP A 31 19.90 -43.25 -14.18
CA ASP A 31 20.09 -44.29 -13.17
C ASP A 31 19.90 -45.69 -13.76
N ARG A 32 20.99 -46.25 -14.28
CA ARG A 32 21.08 -47.65 -14.75
C ARG A 32 21.48 -48.64 -13.64
N THR A 33 21.52 -48.22 -12.38
CA THR A 33 21.89 -49.12 -11.28
C THR A 33 20.71 -50.04 -10.91
N GLU A 34 20.97 -51.33 -10.66
CA GLU A 34 19.93 -52.32 -10.32
C GLU A 34 19.08 -51.97 -9.08
N LYS A 35 19.54 -51.02 -8.25
CA LYS A 35 18.89 -50.61 -6.99
C LYS A 35 18.36 -49.18 -6.97
N GLY A 36 18.53 -48.40 -8.04
CA GLY A 36 17.97 -47.03 -8.12
C GLY A 36 18.44 -46.08 -7.00
N THR A 37 19.70 -46.20 -6.57
CA THR A 37 20.20 -45.53 -5.34
C THR A 37 20.18 -44.01 -5.45
N TYR A 38 20.48 -43.46 -6.63
CA TYR A 38 20.51 -42.00 -6.83
C TYR A 38 19.11 -41.41 -6.88
N TYR A 39 18.18 -42.09 -7.54
CA TYR A 39 16.78 -41.69 -7.54
C TYR A 39 16.15 -41.78 -6.13
N GLY A 40 16.49 -42.81 -5.35
CA GLY A 40 16.06 -42.94 -3.96
C GLY A 40 16.51 -41.77 -3.09
N LEU A 41 17.80 -41.42 -3.13
CA LEU A 41 18.32 -40.26 -2.39
C LEU A 41 17.68 -38.94 -2.84
N PHE A 42 17.49 -38.74 -4.15
CA PHE A 42 16.80 -37.56 -4.66
C PHE A 42 15.37 -37.48 -4.11
N LYS A 43 14.63 -38.59 -4.14
CA LYS A 43 13.26 -38.67 -3.62
C LYS A 43 13.21 -38.37 -2.13
N ASP A 44 14.19 -38.82 -1.35
CA ASP A 44 14.24 -38.60 0.09
C ASP A 44 14.57 -37.14 0.46
N VAL A 45 15.43 -36.49 -0.32
CA VAL A 45 15.83 -35.09 -0.10
C VAL A 45 14.83 -34.10 -0.72
N PHE A 46 14.03 -34.54 -1.70
CA PHE A 46 13.06 -33.71 -2.42
C PHE A 46 12.10 -32.94 -1.50
N PRO A 47 11.45 -33.55 -0.48
CA PRO A 47 10.60 -32.82 0.46
C PRO A 47 11.31 -31.65 1.15
N ILE A 48 12.58 -31.81 1.51
CA ILE A 48 13.40 -30.77 2.16
C ILE A 48 13.64 -29.62 1.17
N ILE A 49 14.03 -29.95 -0.06
CA ILE A 49 14.23 -28.98 -1.14
C ILE A 49 12.93 -28.22 -1.43
N MET A 50 11.79 -28.88 -1.39
CA MET A 50 10.48 -28.27 -1.63
C MET A 50 10.05 -27.33 -0.51
N THR A 51 10.40 -27.64 0.74
CA THR A 51 9.89 -26.93 1.92
C THR A 51 10.42 -25.49 2.00
N PHE A 52 11.71 -25.25 1.74
CA PHE A 52 12.30 -23.91 1.87
C PHE A 52 11.68 -22.88 0.93
N PRO A 53 11.55 -23.14 -0.38
CA PRO A 53 10.90 -22.20 -1.29
C PRO A 53 9.43 -21.95 -0.92
N ILE A 54 8.67 -22.99 -0.51
CA ILE A 54 7.27 -22.85 -0.11
C ILE A 54 7.15 -21.92 1.08
N ALA A 55 7.98 -22.12 2.11
CA ALA A 55 8.01 -21.27 3.30
C ALA A 55 8.34 -19.82 2.93
N TYR A 56 9.32 -19.60 2.05
CA TYR A 56 9.68 -18.26 1.57
C TYR A 56 8.55 -17.58 0.80
N LEU A 57 7.85 -18.34 -0.04
CA LEU A 57 6.70 -17.85 -0.81
C LEU A 57 5.53 -17.52 0.12
N GLY A 58 5.25 -18.35 1.12
CA GLY A 58 4.29 -18.07 2.18
C GLY A 58 4.62 -16.77 2.93
N PHE A 59 5.88 -16.58 3.32
CA PHE A 59 6.36 -15.33 3.91
C PHE A 59 6.14 -14.11 2.98
N CYS A 60 6.41 -14.25 1.68
CA CYS A 60 6.19 -13.19 0.70
C CYS A 60 4.70 -12.80 0.59
N PHE A 61 3.81 -13.78 0.53
CA PHE A 61 2.36 -13.55 0.48
C PHE A 61 1.85 -12.92 1.78
N GLN A 62 2.26 -13.43 2.94
CA GLN A 62 1.90 -12.83 4.23
C GLN A 62 2.33 -11.36 4.31
N ARG A 63 3.56 -11.05 3.90
CA ARG A 63 4.06 -9.67 3.89
C ARG A 63 3.28 -8.76 2.95
N ARG A 64 2.82 -9.27 1.80
CA ARG A 64 1.97 -8.49 0.87
C ARG A 64 0.57 -8.28 1.45
N SER A 65 -0.02 -9.30 2.07
CA SER A 65 -1.33 -9.22 2.73
C SER A 65 -1.30 -8.18 3.85
N ASN A 66 -0.32 -8.25 4.77
CA ASN A 66 -0.16 -7.28 5.85
C ASN A 66 -0.03 -5.86 5.33
N PHE A 67 0.74 -5.64 4.25
CA PHE A 67 0.85 -4.34 3.64
C PHE A 67 -0.49 -3.81 3.09
N GLN A 68 -1.29 -4.66 2.43
CA GLN A 68 -2.62 -4.26 1.94
C GLN A 68 -3.58 -3.91 3.09
N ILE A 69 -3.53 -4.66 4.20
CA ILE A 69 -4.31 -4.35 5.41
C ILE A 69 -3.89 -2.99 5.98
N SER A 70 -2.59 -2.75 6.15
CA SER A 70 -2.07 -1.45 6.62
C SER A 70 -2.48 -0.30 5.71
N LEU A 71 -2.48 -0.50 4.38
CA LEU A 71 -2.95 0.51 3.44
C LEU A 71 -4.43 0.85 3.62
N ARG A 72 -5.30 -0.13 3.90
CA ARG A 72 -6.74 0.13 4.14
C ARG A 72 -6.95 0.95 5.41
N LEU A 73 -6.21 0.64 6.47
CA LEU A 73 -6.28 1.40 7.72
C LEU A 73 -5.79 2.84 7.50
N LEU A 74 -4.64 3.00 6.84
CA LEU A 74 -4.09 4.31 6.47
C LEU A 74 -5.09 5.12 5.64
N TRP A 75 -5.74 4.48 4.66
CA TRP A 75 -6.76 5.10 3.83
C TRP A 75 -7.96 5.60 4.64
N ALA A 76 -8.47 4.77 5.56
CA ALA A 76 -9.57 5.16 6.44
C ALA A 76 -9.20 6.38 7.31
N ASN A 77 -7.98 6.40 7.86
CA ASN A 77 -7.50 7.52 8.67
C ASN A 77 -7.36 8.81 7.84
N ILE A 78 -6.82 8.72 6.63
CA ILE A 78 -6.73 9.88 5.72
C ILE A 78 -8.13 10.38 5.35
N ILE A 79 -9.07 9.49 4.99
CA ILE A 79 -10.47 9.86 4.72
C ILE A 79 -11.05 10.62 5.91
N HIS A 80 -10.88 10.09 7.11
CA HIS A 80 -11.40 10.73 8.32
C HIS A 80 -10.80 12.13 8.54
N ALA A 81 -9.47 12.26 8.45
CA ALA A 81 -8.79 13.53 8.65
C ALA A 81 -9.20 14.58 7.60
N VAL A 82 -9.26 14.21 6.33
CA VAL A 82 -9.65 15.13 5.24
C VAL A 82 -11.13 15.50 5.33
N ASN A 83 -12.01 14.55 5.66
CA ASN A 83 -13.44 14.87 5.85
C ASN A 83 -13.64 15.81 7.03
N MET A 84 -12.87 15.68 8.12
CA MET A 84 -12.91 16.63 9.24
C MET A 84 -12.43 18.02 8.80
N ALA A 85 -11.43 18.11 7.91
CA ALA A 85 -10.99 19.38 7.32
C ALA A 85 -12.08 20.02 6.43
N ILE A 86 -12.77 19.21 5.62
CA ILE A 86 -13.90 19.67 4.81
C ILE A 86 -15.03 20.16 5.72
N LEU A 87 -15.41 19.38 6.73
CA LEU A 87 -16.47 19.74 7.68
C LEU A 87 -16.16 21.06 8.38
N TYR A 88 -14.91 21.26 8.82
CA TYR A 88 -14.47 22.51 9.43
C TYR A 88 -14.62 23.72 8.52
N THR A 89 -14.50 23.56 7.20
CA THR A 89 -14.74 24.66 6.25
C THR A 89 -16.21 24.89 5.91
N GLU A 90 -17.10 23.95 6.21
CA GLU A 90 -18.54 24.04 5.88
C GLU A 90 -19.39 24.39 7.11
N HIS A 91 -19.02 23.89 8.29
CA HIS A 91 -19.77 24.05 9.52
C HIS A 91 -18.82 24.16 10.72
N ARG A 92 -18.83 25.31 11.40
CA ARG A 92 -17.99 25.60 12.56
C ARG A 92 -18.86 25.90 13.77
N VAL A 93 -18.93 24.97 14.72
CA VAL A 93 -19.71 25.15 15.96
C VAL A 93 -18.80 25.60 17.09
N GLU A 94 -17.67 24.90 17.26
CA GLU A 94 -16.63 25.22 18.24
C GLU A 94 -15.28 25.47 17.51
N PRO A 95 -15.09 26.63 16.85
CA PRO A 95 -14.02 26.88 15.89
C PRO A 95 -12.61 26.53 16.40
N GLN A 96 -12.27 26.90 17.62
CA GLN A 96 -10.94 26.67 18.19
C GLN A 96 -10.66 25.19 18.44
N LYS A 97 -11.63 24.46 19.00
CA LYS A 97 -11.47 23.04 19.32
C LYS A 97 -11.48 22.19 18.05
N GLU A 98 -12.36 22.52 17.11
CA GLU A 98 -12.43 21.85 15.81
C GLU A 98 -11.15 22.07 15.00
N TYR A 99 -10.64 23.31 14.96
CA TYR A 99 -9.36 23.64 14.33
C TYR A 99 -8.21 22.76 14.83
N LEU A 100 -8.00 22.74 16.16
CA LEU A 100 -6.93 21.95 16.77
C LEU A 100 -7.10 20.45 16.50
N LYS A 101 -8.34 19.96 16.55
CA LYS A 101 -8.67 18.56 16.25
C LYS A 101 -8.33 18.20 14.80
N VAL A 102 -8.68 19.06 13.83
CA VAL A 102 -8.39 18.84 12.40
C VAL A 102 -6.88 18.81 12.16
N LEU A 103 -6.13 19.79 12.69
CA LEU A 103 -4.67 19.82 12.55
C LEU A 103 -4.01 18.58 13.15
N LEU A 104 -4.45 18.16 14.34
CA LEU A 104 -3.94 16.93 14.96
C LEU A 104 -4.17 15.71 14.08
N LEU A 105 -5.39 15.54 13.54
CA LEU A 105 -5.75 14.41 12.68
C LEU A 105 -4.97 14.41 11.37
N LEU A 106 -4.79 15.57 10.74
CA LEU A 106 -4.00 15.72 9.53
C LEU A 106 -2.51 15.46 9.79
N SER A 107 -1.95 16.01 10.87
CA SER A 107 -0.55 15.75 11.27
C SER A 107 -0.32 14.27 11.53
N LYS A 108 -1.22 13.63 12.28
CA LYS A 108 -1.18 12.18 12.53
C LYS A 108 -1.20 11.40 11.22
N SER A 109 -2.10 11.74 10.30
CA SER A 109 -2.20 11.07 9.00
C SER A 109 -0.95 11.24 8.16
N ILE A 110 -0.30 12.43 8.20
CA ILE A 110 0.98 12.69 7.53
C ILE A 110 2.07 11.77 8.08
N ASP A 111 2.19 11.64 9.40
CA ASP A 111 3.20 10.78 10.00
C ASP A 111 2.92 9.29 9.80
N GLU A 112 1.65 8.87 9.78
CA GLU A 112 1.27 7.50 9.41
C GLU A 112 1.67 7.17 7.97
N VAL A 113 1.49 8.10 7.03
CA VAL A 113 1.97 7.94 5.64
C VAL A 113 3.49 7.83 5.61
N ARG A 114 4.23 8.66 6.37
CA ARG A 114 5.70 8.56 6.50
C ARG A 114 6.16 7.21 7.05
N GLY A 115 5.38 6.61 7.96
CA GLY A 115 5.68 5.30 8.52
C GLY A 115 5.53 4.16 7.50
N VAL A 116 4.68 4.31 6.49
CA VAL A 116 4.39 3.27 5.49
C VAL A 116 5.19 3.43 4.21
N TYR A 117 5.40 4.67 3.75
CA TYR A 117 6.04 4.96 2.47
C TYR A 117 7.40 5.65 2.65
N TYR A 118 8.37 5.24 1.83
CA TYR A 118 9.62 5.97 1.67
C TYR A 118 9.40 7.25 0.87
N ASN A 119 10.31 8.21 1.04
CA ASN A 119 10.34 9.39 0.19
C ASN A 119 10.66 8.98 -1.27
N ILE A 120 9.97 9.60 -2.22
CA ILE A 120 10.16 9.36 -3.65
C ILE A 120 11.55 9.89 -4.03
N HIS A 121 12.31 9.08 -4.76
CA HIS A 121 13.72 9.35 -5.13
C HIS A 121 14.68 9.48 -3.93
N GLN A 122 14.33 8.95 -2.77
CA GLN A 122 15.26 8.92 -1.64
C GLN A 122 16.46 8.02 -1.95
N THR A 123 17.67 8.58 -1.89
CA THR A 123 18.93 7.85 -2.00
C THR A 123 19.66 7.86 -0.66
N LYS A 124 20.86 7.25 -0.59
CA LYS A 124 21.69 7.29 0.63
C LYS A 124 22.20 8.69 0.95
N THR A 125 22.29 9.57 -0.05
CA THR A 125 22.91 10.89 0.05
C THR A 125 21.91 12.04 -0.07
N GLU A 126 20.73 11.80 -0.65
CA GLU A 126 19.74 12.84 -0.93
C GLU A 126 18.40 12.59 -0.24
N LYS A 127 17.85 13.65 0.34
CA LYS A 127 16.51 13.65 0.92
C LYS A 127 15.49 13.68 -0.21
N GLY A 128 14.79 12.56 -0.44
CA GLY A 128 13.71 12.48 -1.43
C GLY A 128 12.49 13.33 -1.08
N LEU A 129 11.54 13.39 -2.02
CA LEU A 129 10.26 14.11 -1.86
C LEU A 129 9.26 13.28 -1.06
N TYR A 130 8.43 13.92 -0.25
CA TYR A 130 7.46 13.18 0.55
C TYR A 130 6.31 12.67 -0.32
N PRO A 131 5.89 11.41 -0.16
CA PRO A 131 4.79 10.85 -0.91
C PRO A 131 3.47 11.52 -0.48
N PHE A 132 2.63 11.89 -1.44
CA PHE A 132 1.33 12.55 -1.19
C PHE A 132 1.44 13.96 -0.58
N GLU A 133 2.23 14.86 -1.19
CA GLU A 133 2.35 16.27 -0.77
C GLU A 133 1.00 17.00 -0.62
N SER A 134 -0.01 16.65 -1.43
CA SER A 134 -1.37 17.19 -1.30
C SER A 134 -1.94 17.09 0.11
N LEU A 135 -1.57 16.07 0.90
CA LEU A 135 -2.03 15.95 2.29
C LEU A 135 -1.42 17.04 3.18
N LYS A 136 -0.15 17.40 2.96
CA LYS A 136 0.46 18.55 3.64
C LYS A 136 -0.12 19.86 3.16
N SER A 137 -0.47 19.97 1.87
CA SER A 137 -1.14 21.16 1.36
C SER A 137 -2.47 21.39 2.08
N ILE A 138 -3.26 20.34 2.31
CA ILE A 138 -4.50 20.42 3.10
C ILE A 138 -4.20 20.88 4.53
N TYR A 139 -3.19 20.30 5.20
CA TYR A 139 -2.76 20.76 6.52
C TYR A 139 -2.43 22.25 6.53
N LYS A 140 -1.63 22.70 5.57
CA LYS A 140 -1.20 24.10 5.46
C LYS A 140 -2.39 25.04 5.21
N ILE A 141 -3.34 24.65 4.36
CA ILE A 141 -4.57 25.42 4.13
C ILE A 141 -5.34 25.61 5.44
N ILE A 142 -5.51 24.54 6.23
CA ILE A 142 -6.21 24.63 7.52
C ILE A 142 -5.43 25.51 8.50
N ASP A 143 -4.11 25.33 8.60
CA ASP A 143 -3.23 26.10 9.48
C ASP A 143 -3.26 27.60 9.15
N GLU A 144 -3.19 27.96 7.88
CA GLU A 144 -3.31 29.35 7.39
C GLU A 144 -4.69 29.95 7.66
N LEU A 145 -5.75 29.13 7.56
CA LEU A 145 -7.12 29.54 7.85
C LEU A 145 -7.30 29.88 9.34
N GLY A 146 -6.59 29.18 10.23
CA GLY A 146 -6.63 29.43 11.67
C GLY A 146 -8.02 29.20 12.29
N SER A 147 -8.21 29.65 13.54
CA SER A 147 -9.45 29.46 14.31
C SER A 147 -10.29 30.72 14.53
N HIS A 148 -9.95 31.84 13.89
CA HIS A 148 -10.64 33.12 14.08
C HIS A 148 -11.96 33.18 13.27
N ASP A 149 -12.70 34.28 13.42
CA ASP A 149 -13.89 34.55 12.62
C ASP A 149 -13.48 34.83 11.18
N LEU A 150 -13.99 34.02 10.26
CA LEU A 150 -13.62 34.00 8.85
C LEU A 150 -14.82 34.34 7.99
N ASN A 151 -14.58 34.95 6.84
CA ASN A 151 -15.64 35.21 5.89
C ASN A 151 -16.07 33.91 5.18
N ALA A 152 -17.35 33.83 4.78
CA ALA A 152 -17.90 32.71 4.04
C ALA A 152 -17.15 32.44 2.72
N ASP A 153 -16.66 33.50 2.05
CA ASP A 153 -15.90 33.38 0.80
C ASP A 153 -14.53 32.72 1.01
N GLU A 154 -13.85 33.03 2.12
CA GLU A 154 -12.54 32.44 2.47
C GLU A 154 -12.70 30.95 2.78
N LEU A 155 -13.73 30.61 3.56
CA LEU A 155 -14.09 29.23 3.89
C LEU A 155 -14.42 28.42 2.63
N LYS A 156 -15.20 29.01 1.71
CA LYS A 156 -15.57 28.38 0.44
C LYS A 156 -14.35 28.18 -0.46
N ALA A 157 -13.46 29.17 -0.55
CA ALA A 157 -12.23 29.06 -1.33
C ALA A 157 -11.28 27.99 -0.77
N ALA A 158 -11.14 27.90 0.56
CA ALA A 158 -10.36 26.86 1.22
C ALA A 158 -10.97 25.47 0.99
N ASN A 159 -12.29 25.32 1.15
CA ASN A 159 -13.01 24.07 0.91
C ASN A 159 -12.78 23.54 -0.52
N LEU A 160 -12.84 24.42 -1.53
CA LEU A 160 -12.59 24.05 -2.92
C LEU A 160 -11.18 23.49 -3.11
N LYS A 161 -10.15 24.20 -2.62
CA LYS A 161 -8.74 23.75 -2.69
C LYS A 161 -8.53 22.43 -1.97
N ILE A 162 -9.14 22.25 -0.80
CA ILE A 162 -9.08 20.98 -0.04
C ILE A 162 -9.68 19.85 -0.87
N LYS A 163 -10.85 20.06 -1.49
CA LYS A 163 -11.51 19.07 -2.35
C LYS A 163 -10.64 18.71 -3.57
N GLU A 164 -9.96 19.66 -4.20
CA GLU A 164 -9.04 19.41 -5.31
C GLU A 164 -7.82 18.55 -4.89
N HIS A 165 -7.16 18.93 -3.79
CA HIS A 165 -6.08 18.14 -3.22
C HIS A 165 -6.56 16.74 -2.83
N TRP A 166 -7.77 16.63 -2.29
CA TRP A 166 -8.36 15.37 -1.91
C TRP A 166 -8.61 14.44 -3.10
N GLN A 167 -9.11 14.96 -4.23
CA GLN A 167 -9.26 14.17 -5.46
C GLN A 167 -7.91 13.68 -5.99
N THR A 168 -6.87 14.49 -5.87
CA THR A 168 -5.51 14.10 -6.25
C THR A 168 -4.99 12.95 -5.37
N ILE A 169 -5.19 13.04 -4.05
CA ILE A 169 -4.83 11.97 -3.10
C ILE A 169 -5.64 10.71 -3.42
N ARG A 170 -6.95 10.81 -3.63
CA ARG A 170 -7.81 9.68 -4.03
C ARG A 170 -7.25 8.98 -5.25
N LYS A 171 -6.98 9.70 -6.34
CA LYS A 171 -6.48 9.10 -7.59
C LYS A 171 -5.15 8.39 -7.38
N THR A 172 -4.20 9.04 -6.72
CA THR A 172 -2.85 8.52 -6.53
C THR A 172 -2.79 7.39 -5.52
N PHE A 173 -3.42 7.55 -4.36
CA PHE A 173 -3.44 6.55 -3.29
C PHE A 173 -4.27 5.32 -3.69
N LEU A 174 -5.39 5.51 -4.40
CA LEU A 174 -6.19 4.38 -4.88
C LEU A 174 -5.49 3.54 -5.95
N ALA A 175 -4.49 4.10 -6.64
CA ALA A 175 -3.64 3.35 -7.56
C ALA A 175 -2.66 2.40 -6.85
N GLU A 176 -2.38 2.62 -5.56
CA GLU A 176 -1.54 1.72 -4.74
C GLU A 176 -2.29 0.46 -4.30
N PHE A 177 -3.62 0.53 -4.25
CA PHE A 177 -4.46 -0.64 -4.03
C PHE A 177 -4.55 -1.47 -5.33
N ASP A 178 -4.16 -2.75 -5.25
CA ASP A 178 -4.43 -3.74 -6.30
C ASP A 178 -5.91 -4.14 -6.22
N ARG A 179 -6.81 -3.29 -6.72
CA ARG A 179 -8.26 -3.53 -6.69
C ARG A 179 -8.70 -4.28 -7.94
N SER A 180 -9.56 -5.27 -7.77
CA SER A 180 -10.33 -5.86 -8.86
C SER A 180 -11.46 -4.92 -9.25
N GLU A 181 -11.82 -4.90 -10.53
CA GLU A 181 -13.02 -4.21 -11.00
C GLU A 181 -14.27 -4.92 -10.48
N PRO A 182 -15.31 -4.20 -10.04
CA PRO A 182 -16.56 -4.80 -9.60
C PRO A 182 -17.29 -5.44 -10.79
N THR A 183 -17.85 -6.64 -10.58
CA THR A 183 -18.61 -7.37 -11.62
C THR A 183 -20.01 -6.79 -11.84
N PHE A 184 -20.58 -6.18 -10.81
CA PHE A 184 -21.93 -5.62 -10.84
C PHE A 184 -21.86 -4.13 -10.51
N MET A 185 -22.63 -3.33 -11.24
CA MET A 185 -22.78 -1.90 -10.96
C MET A 185 -24.10 -1.68 -10.23
N ASP A 186 -24.09 -0.81 -9.22
CA ASP A 186 -25.31 -0.27 -8.66
C ASP A 186 -25.88 0.76 -9.64
N THR A 187 -26.95 0.40 -10.35
CA THR A 187 -27.73 1.35 -11.13
C THR A 187 -28.79 1.96 -10.24
N VAL A 188 -28.72 3.27 -10.02
CA VAL A 188 -29.84 4.01 -9.45
C VAL A 188 -30.85 4.19 -10.57
N GLU A 189 -31.97 3.47 -10.52
CA GLU A 189 -33.12 3.78 -11.37
C GLU A 189 -33.64 5.16 -10.94
N ASN A 190 -33.58 6.12 -11.87
CA ASN A 190 -34.11 7.47 -11.69
C ASN A 190 -35.63 7.49 -11.83
#